data_AF-A0A5R9C1M9-F1
#
_entry.id   AF-A0A5R9C1M9-F1
#
_cell.length_a   1.000
_cell.length_b   1.000
_cell.length_c   1.000
_cell.angle_alpha   90.00
_cell.angle_beta   90.00
_cell.angle_gamma   90.00
#
_symmetry.space_group_name_H-M   'P 1'
#
loop_
_entity.id
_entity.type
_entity.pdbx_description
1 polymer ?
#
loop_
_entity_poly.entity_id
_entity_poly.type
_entity_poly.pdbx_seq_one_letter_code
_entity_poly.pdbx_strand_id
1 'polypeptide(L)' 'MKIYLRLQGILFVYASKRSTAYHPKFLLKARLFAYSEGIFSGRKIEKMMQENLAMQWLTGQTLVSYRALNRFRVSEKN' A
#
# COMPACT_ATOMS: atom_id res chain seq x y z
N MET A 1 21.24 -9.41 12.00
CA MET A 1 20.26 -10.47 11.66
C MET A 1 18.82 -10.27 12.16
N LYS A 2 18.49 -9.20 12.93
CA LYS A 2 17.11 -8.96 13.43
C LYS A 2 16.17 -8.18 12.48
N ILE A 3 16.72 -7.53 11.43
CA ILE A 3 15.94 -6.71 10.48
C ILE A 3 15.15 -7.56 9.47
N TYR A 4 15.72 -8.70 9.04
CA TYR A 4 15.08 -9.59 8.05
C TYR A 4 13.88 -10.37 8.61
N LEU A 5 13.92 -10.78 9.89
CA LEU A 5 12.79 -11.48 10.52
C LEU A 5 11.54 -10.60 10.67
N ARG A 6 11.73 -9.28 10.83
CA ARG A 6 10.59 -8.33 10.89
C ARG A 6 9.89 -8.17 9.55
N LEU A 7 10.65 -8.25 8.45
CA LEU A 7 10.11 -8.21 7.08
C LEU A 7 9.28 -9.48 6.74
N GLN A 8 9.67 -10.65 7.24
CA GLN A 8 8.91 -11.89 7.03
C GLN A 8 7.59 -11.93 7.82
N GLY A 9 7.57 -11.40 9.05
CA GLY A 9 6.33 -11.24 9.82
C GLY A 9 5.35 -10.25 9.18
N ILE A 10 5.87 -9.17 8.60
CA ILE A 10 5.10 -8.22 7.79
C ILE A 10 4.51 -8.94 6.57
N LEU A 11 5.30 -9.72 5.83
CA LEU A 11 4.84 -10.48 4.65
C LEU A 11 3.67 -11.44 4.95
N PHE A 12 3.66 -12.09 6.12
CA PHE A 12 2.59 -13.01 6.54
C PHE A 12 1.23 -12.32 6.76
N VAL A 13 1.22 -11.08 7.25
CA VAL A 13 -0.01 -10.29 7.46
C VAL A 13 -0.69 -9.94 6.13
N TYR A 14 0.04 -9.93 5.01
CA TYR A 14 -0.52 -9.59 3.68
C TYR A 14 -1.40 -10.68 3.07
N ALA A 15 -1.20 -11.95 3.44
CA ALA A 15 -1.95 -13.06 2.86
C ALA A 15 -3.37 -13.22 3.45
N SER A 16 -3.58 -12.84 4.72
CA SER A 16 -4.83 -13.15 5.44
C SER A 16 -5.89 -12.05 5.39
N LYS A 17 -5.54 -10.83 4.98
CA LYS A 17 -6.43 -9.66 5.09
C LYS A 17 -7.29 -9.44 3.84
N ARG A 18 -8.06 -10.45 3.45
CA ARG A 18 -8.92 -10.40 2.25
C ARG A 18 -10.14 -9.46 2.35
N SER A 19 -10.40 -8.84 3.50
CA SER A 19 -11.59 -7.98 3.68
C SER A 19 -11.50 -6.91 4.77
N THR A 20 -10.32 -6.34 5.08
CA THR A 20 -10.35 -5.11 5.91
C THR A 20 -10.56 -3.88 5.06
N ALA A 21 -11.61 -3.13 5.40
CA ALA A 21 -11.77 -1.76 5.00
C ALA A 21 -10.53 -0.96 5.42
N TYR A 22 -9.65 -0.66 4.47
CA TYR A 22 -8.62 0.34 4.69
C TYR A 22 -9.30 1.69 4.85
N HIS A 23 -8.80 2.52 5.77
CA HIS A 23 -9.33 3.86 5.92
C HIS A 23 -9.16 4.65 4.60
N PRO A 24 -10.22 5.28 4.04
CA PRO A 24 -10.13 5.99 2.76
C PRO A 24 -9.01 7.03 2.72
N LYS A 25 -8.83 7.80 3.82
CA LYS A 25 -7.69 8.74 3.98
C LYS A 25 -6.31 8.09 3.77
N PHE A 26 -6.12 6.85 4.21
CA PHE A 26 -4.85 6.14 4.00
C PHE A 26 -4.63 5.85 2.51
N LEU A 27 -5.64 5.29 1.84
CA LEU A 27 -5.57 4.91 0.43
C LEU A 27 -5.36 6.14 -0.46
N LEU A 28 -5.98 7.26 -0.08
CA LEU A 28 -5.82 8.55 -0.75
C LEU A 28 -4.39 9.09 -0.59
N LYS A 29 -3.82 9.10 0.62
CA LYS A 29 -2.43 9.54 0.85
C LYS A 29 -1.42 8.75 0.00
N ALA A 30 -1.52 7.42 0.04
CA ALA A 30 -0.64 6.55 -0.72
C ALA A 30 -0.75 6.82 -2.23
N ARG A 31 -1.96 7.06 -2.73
CA ARG A 31 -2.19 7.32 -4.15
C ARG A 31 -1.70 8.69 -4.59
N LEU A 32 -1.96 9.72 -3.79
CA LEU A 32 -1.49 11.09 -4.05
C LEU A 32 0.04 11.13 -4.15
N PHE A 33 0.73 10.49 -3.20
CA PHE A 33 2.19 10.38 -3.23
C PHE A 33 2.68 9.62 -4.48
N ALA A 34 2.05 8.50 -4.83
CA ALA A 34 2.44 7.78 -6.04
C ALA A 34 2.27 8.62 -7.31
N TYR A 35 1.21 9.43 -7.37
CA TYR A 35 0.91 10.24 -8.53
C TYR A 35 1.85 11.45 -8.66
N SER A 36 2.32 12.01 -7.53
CA SER A 36 3.36 13.05 -7.59
C SER A 36 4.68 12.53 -8.16
N GLU A 37 4.98 11.24 -7.96
CA GLU A 37 6.13 10.55 -8.55
C GLU A 37 5.87 10.02 -9.99
N GLY A 38 4.70 10.31 -10.57
CA GLY A 38 4.31 9.83 -11.90
C GLY A 38 3.97 8.34 -11.99
N ILE A 39 3.71 7.68 -10.86
CA ILE A 39 3.42 6.24 -10.79
C ILE A 39 1.92 5.99 -10.66
N PHE A 40 1.29 5.58 -11.77
CA PHE A 40 -0.17 5.37 -11.81
C PHE A 40 -0.61 3.91 -11.69
N SER A 41 0.27 2.96 -11.98
CA SER A 41 -0.06 1.53 -11.97
C SER A 41 -0.11 0.99 -10.54
N GLY A 42 -1.24 0.41 -10.13
CA GLY A 42 -1.42 -0.12 -8.77
C GLY A 42 -0.33 -1.11 -8.35
N ARG A 43 0.20 -1.95 -9.26
CA ARG A 43 1.33 -2.85 -8.96
C ARG A 43 2.65 -2.10 -8.73
N LYS A 44 2.88 -1.02 -9.47
CA LYS A 44 4.05 -0.16 -9.25
C LYS A 44 3.92 0.59 -7.92
N ILE A 45 2.72 1.02 -7.54
CA ILE A 45 2.45 1.65 -6.24
C ILE A 45 2.72 0.67 -5.09
N GLU A 46 2.24 -0.57 -5.20
CA GLU A 46 2.48 -1.64 -4.24
C GLU A 46 3.99 -1.92 -4.08
N LYS A 47 4.74 -1.97 -5.19
CA LYS A 47 6.20 -2.08 -5.17
C LYS A 47 6.86 -0.86 -4.50
N MET A 48 6.42 0.35 -4.83
CA MET A 48 6.92 1.58 -4.22
C MET A 48 6.67 1.64 -2.71
N MET A 49 5.57 1.09 -2.20
CA MET A 49 5.35 0.97 -0.75
C MET A 49 6.42 0.12 -0.05
N GLN A 50 7.01 -0.85 -0.75
CA GLN A 50 8.06 -1.72 -0.22
C GLN A 50 9.46 -1.11 -0.33
N GLU A 51 9.70 -0.30 -1.36
CA GLU A 51 11.05 0.18 -1.70
C GLU A 51 11.30 1.63 -1.28
N ASN A 52 10.27 2.48 -1.29
CA ASN A 52 10.42 3.92 -1.06
C ASN A 52 10.24 4.27 0.43
N LEU A 53 11.30 4.81 1.04
CA LEU A 53 11.31 5.17 2.46
C LEU A 53 10.32 6.29 2.80
N ALA A 54 10.17 7.29 1.93
CA ALA A 54 9.23 8.39 2.12
C ALA A 54 7.77 7.89 2.09
N MET A 55 7.46 7.00 1.14
CA MET A 55 6.18 6.29 1.07
C MET A 55 5.92 5.51 2.36
N GLN A 56 6.90 4.76 2.87
CA GLN A 56 6.78 4.01 4.12
C GLN A 56 6.57 4.92 5.33
N TRP A 57 7.25 6.07 5.40
CA TRP A 57 7.06 7.01 6.48
C TRP A 57 5.65 7.64 6.44
N LEU A 58 5.19 8.02 5.25
CA LEU A 58 3.84 8.58 5.03
C LEU A 58 2.73 7.58 5.37
N THR A 59 2.92 6.30 5.05
CA THR A 59 1.94 5.23 5.26
C THR A 59 2.10 4.52 6.60
N GLY A 60 3.06 4.92 7.43
CA GLY A 60 3.37 4.24 8.70
C GLY A 60 3.74 2.76 8.50
N GLN A 61 4.46 2.45 7.41
CA GLN A 61 4.87 1.09 7.01
C GLN A 61 3.71 0.11 6.76
N THR A 62 2.49 0.64 6.61
CA THR A 62 1.35 -0.16 6.17
C THR A 62 1.46 -0.34 4.66
N LEU A 63 1.63 -1.58 4.21
CA LEU A 63 1.55 -1.89 2.78
C LEU A 63 0.10 -2.26 2.45
N VAL A 64 -0.26 -2.13 1.19
CA VAL A 64 -1.58 -2.48 0.69
C VAL A 64 -1.43 -3.12 -0.67
N SER A 65 -2.23 -4.15 -0.92
CA SER A 65 -2.16 -4.82 -2.21
C SER A 65 -2.68 -3.95 -3.34
N TYR A 66 -2.15 -4.14 -4.54
CA TYR A 66 -2.64 -3.42 -5.73
C TYR A 66 -4.15 -3.63 -5.96
N ARG A 67 -4.71 -4.76 -5.50
CA ARG A 67 -6.14 -5.08 -5.61
C ARG A 67 -6.99 -4.16 -4.74
N ALA A 68 -6.54 -3.83 -3.53
CA ALA A 68 -7.23 -2.90 -2.65
C ALA A 68 -7.14 -1.45 -3.17
N LEU A 69 -5.98 -1.04 -3.69
CA LEU A 69 -5.80 0.27 -4.36
C LEU A 69 -6.69 0.40 -5.61
N ASN A 70 -6.83 -0.67 -6.38
CA ASN A 70 -7.70 -0.68 -7.57
C ASN A 70 -9.18 -0.67 -7.18
N ARG A 71 -9.57 -1.41 -6.14
CA ARG A 71 -10.95 -1.41 -5.63
C ARG A 71 -11.39 -0.03 -5.17
N PHE A 72 -10.52 0.68 -4.43
CA PHE A 72 -10.77 2.07 -4.02
C PHE A 72 -11.08 3.00 -5.19
N ARG A 73 -10.42 2.79 -6.33
CA ARG A 73 -10.65 3.58 -7.56
C ARG A 73 -11.99 3.30 -8.23
N VAL A 74 -12.54 2.09 -8.05
CA VAL A 74 -13.79 1.66 -8.69
C VAL A 74 -14.98 1.95 -7.78
N SER A 75 -14.81 1.90 -6.46
CA SER A 75 -15.90 2.06 -5.50
C SER A 75 -16.54 3.45 -5.43
N GLU A 76 -15.87 4.51 -5.92
CA GLU A 76 -16.48 5.86 -6.01
C GLU A 76 -17.38 6.05 -7.23
N LYS A 77 -17.43 5.09 -8.17
CA LYS A 77 -18.13 5.26 -9.45
C LYS A 77 -19.57 4.72 -9.47
N ASN A 78 -20.17 4.44 -8.31
CA ASN A 78 -21.54 3.95 -8.20
C ASN A 78 -22.30 4.66 -7.07
#